data_AF-A0A2P1QRK6-F1
#
_entry.id   AF-A0A2P1QRK6-F1
#
_cell.length_a   1.000
_cell.length_b   1.000
_cell.length_c   1.000
_cell.angle_alpha   90.00
_cell.angle_beta   90.00
_cell.angle_gamma   90.00
#
_symmetry.space_group_name_H-M   'P 1'
#
loop_
_entity.id
_entity.type
_entity.pdbx_description
1 polymer ?
#
loop_
_entity_poly.entity_id
_entity_poly.type
_entity_poly.pdbx_seq_one_letter_code
_entity_poly.pdbx_strand_id
1 'polypeptide(L)'
;MIIINGNECKDFICITLEMKTLSKFAKEAEINYDRLSKSLNGQRSYPEINKIFQKWNIPYNIARRVFTINETTGESHYETEQSR
;
A
#
# COMPACT_ATOMS: atom_id res chain seq x y z
N MET A 1 6.93 -4.99 -8.39
CA MET A 1 6.68 -3.52 -8.40
C MET A 1 6.86 -2.97 -6.98
N ILE A 2 7.57 -1.86 -6.82
CA ILE A 2 7.69 -1.21 -5.51
C ILE A 2 6.48 -0.28 -5.34
N ILE A 3 5.68 -0.50 -4.31
CA ILE A 3 4.51 0.34 -3.97
C ILE A 3 4.91 1.17 -2.75
N ILE A 4 5.08 2.47 -2.95
CA ILE A 4 5.71 3.40 -2.01
C ILE A 4 4.65 4.26 -1.27
N ASN A 5 3.42 4.32 -1.80
CA ASN A 5 2.30 5.05 -1.20
C ASN A 5 0.92 4.54 -1.68
N GLY A 6 -0.15 5.07 -1.09
CA GLY A 6 -1.52 4.67 -1.38
C GLY A 6 -2.02 5.04 -2.79
N ASN A 7 -1.51 6.10 -3.41
CA ASN A 7 -1.87 6.45 -4.79
C ASN A 7 -1.25 5.49 -5.80
N GLU A 8 0.04 5.17 -5.67
CA GLU A 8 0.69 4.13 -6.49
C GLU A 8 -0.02 2.78 -6.35
N CYS A 9 -0.53 2.47 -5.16
CA CYS A 9 -1.32 1.27 -4.93
C CYS A 9 -2.68 1.31 -5.66
N LYS A 10 -3.36 2.47 -5.69
CA LYS A 10 -4.58 2.66 -6.49
C LYS A 10 -4.30 2.45 -7.97
N ASP A 11 -3.23 3.06 -8.48
CA ASP A 11 -2.86 2.97 -9.89
C ASP A 11 -2.48 1.54 -10.25
N PHE A 12 -1.76 0.83 -9.39
CA PHE A 12 -1.47 -0.58 -9.58
C PHE A 12 -2.73 -1.45 -9.68
N ILE A 13 -3.69 -1.25 -8.78
CA ILE A 13 -4.95 -1.99 -8.79
C ILE A 13 -5.72 -1.68 -10.08
N CYS A 14 -5.86 -0.41 -10.43
CA CYS A 14 -6.69 0.01 -11.57
C CYS A 14 -6.07 -0.33 -12.92
N ILE A 15 -4.75 -0.16 -13.06
CA ILE A 15 -4.02 -0.30 -14.32
C ILE A 15 -3.47 -1.71 -14.44
N THR A 16 -2.62 -2.14 -13.51
CA THR A 16 -1.87 -3.40 -13.64
C THR A 16 -2.73 -4.63 -13.39
N LEU A 17 -3.66 -4.57 -12.44
CA LEU A 17 -4.62 -5.66 -12.20
C LEU A 17 -5.87 -5.57 -13.09
N GLU A 18 -5.95 -4.57 -13.97
CA GLU A 18 -7.09 -4.30 -14.86
C GLU A 18 -8.45 -4.23 -14.11
N MET A 19 -8.41 -3.86 -12.83
CA MET A 19 -9.59 -3.68 -12.01
C MET A 19 -10.15 -2.29 -12.23
N LYS A 20 -11.13 -2.15 -13.13
CA LYS A 20 -11.77 -0.87 -13.48
C LYS A 20 -12.14 0.02 -12.29
N THR A 21 -12.43 -0.57 -11.12
CA THR A 21 -12.70 0.17 -9.89
C THR A 21 -12.13 -0.55 -8.67
N LEU A 22 -11.82 0.22 -7.63
CA LEU A 22 -11.45 -0.30 -6.30
C LEU A 22 -12.58 -1.13 -5.67
N SER A 23 -13.84 -0.86 -6.03
CA SER A 23 -14.99 -1.66 -5.58
C SER A 23 -14.97 -3.07 -6.18
N LYS A 24 -14.60 -3.21 -7.46
CA LYS A 24 -14.41 -4.52 -8.11
C LYS A 24 -13.30 -5.30 -7.40
N PHE A 25 -12.16 -4.67 -7.17
CA PHE A 25 -11.06 -5.27 -6.41
C PHE A 25 -11.52 -5.70 -5.01
N ALA A 26 -12.21 -4.85 -4.26
CA ALA A 26 -12.68 -5.18 -2.91
C ALA A 26 -13.60 -6.41 -2.89
N LYS A 27 -14.46 -6.53 -3.91
CA LYS A 27 -15.37 -7.68 -4.06
C LYS A 27 -14.61 -8.96 -4.39
N GLU A 28 -13.68 -8.93 -5.33
CA GLU A 28 -12.88 -10.11 -5.71
C GLU A 28 -11.91 -10.53 -4.61
N ALA A 29 -11.40 -9.58 -3.85
CA ALA A 29 -10.51 -9.80 -2.72
C ALA A 29 -11.25 -10.16 -1.42
N GLU A 30 -12.58 -10.11 -1.41
CA GLU A 30 -13.42 -10.33 -0.22
C GLU A 30 -13.04 -9.42 0.97
N ILE A 31 -12.65 -8.16 0.67
CA ILE A 31 -12.28 -7.17 1.68
C ILE A 31 -13.32 -6.05 1.77
N ASN A 32 -13.39 -5.43 2.95
CA ASN A 32 -14.29 -4.32 3.17
C ASN A 32 -13.80 -3.06 2.41
N TYR A 33 -14.64 -2.52 1.54
CA TYR A 33 -14.31 -1.35 0.72
C TYR A 33 -13.98 -0.08 1.54
N ASP A 34 -14.69 0.17 2.65
CA ASP A 34 -14.41 1.32 3.51
C ASP A 34 -13.02 1.21 4.14
N ARG A 35 -12.63 0.01 4.56
CA ARG A 35 -11.27 -0.24 5.08
C ARG A 35 -10.21 -0.09 4.01
N LEU A 36 -10.43 -0.67 2.83
CA LEU A 36 -9.54 -0.52 1.68
C LEU A 36 -9.33 0.96 1.34
N SER A 37 -10.41 1.74 1.25
CA SER A 37 -10.37 3.17 0.97
C SER A 37 -9.54 3.93 2.00
N LYS A 38 -9.75 3.66 3.29
CA LYS A 38 -8.97 4.27 4.39
C LYS A 38 -7.48 3.92 4.31
N SER A 39 -7.14 2.67 4.02
CA SER A 39 -5.75 2.24 3.83
C SER A 39 -5.12 2.92 2.62
N LEU A 40 -5.80 2.96 1.47
CA LEU A 40 -5.31 3.60 0.24
C LEU A 40 -5.21 5.14 0.34
N ASN A 41 -5.93 5.75 1.28
CA ASN A 41 -5.84 7.19 1.57
C ASN A 41 -4.79 7.52 2.65
N GLY A 42 -3.99 6.54 3.10
CA GLY A 42 -2.94 6.73 4.10
C GLY A 42 -3.46 6.95 5.53
N GLN A 43 -4.76 6.80 5.76
CA GLN A 43 -5.37 6.95 7.08
C GLN A 43 -5.16 5.72 7.97
N ARG A 44 -4.77 4.59 7.38
CA ARG A 44 -4.52 3.33 8.08
C ARG A 44 -3.37 2.57 7.41
N SER A 45 -2.69 1.72 8.17
CA SER A 45 -1.71 0.77 7.62
C SER A 45 -2.35 -0.15 6.57
N TYR A 46 -1.51 -0.84 5.77
CA TYR A 46 -1.89 -1.64 4.60
C TYR A 46 -2.03 -3.17 4.82
N PRO A 47 -2.41 -3.72 5.99
CA PRO A 47 -2.30 -5.17 6.22
C PRO A 47 -3.26 -5.98 5.35
N GLU A 48 -4.39 -5.39 4.93
CA GLU A 48 -5.39 -6.07 4.10
C GLU A 48 -4.89 -6.22 2.65
N ILE A 49 -4.32 -5.16 2.06
CA ILE A 49 -3.77 -5.20 0.70
C ILE A 49 -2.60 -6.20 0.61
N ASN A 50 -1.73 -6.20 1.62
CA ASN A 50 -0.60 -7.13 1.69
C ASN A 50 -1.04 -8.59 1.63
N LYS A 51 -2.04 -8.95 2.45
CA LYS A 51 -2.57 -10.31 2.48
C LYS A 51 -3.15 -10.73 1.14
N ILE A 52 -3.83 -9.82 0.45
CA ILE A 52 -4.43 -10.11 -0.85
C ILE A 52 -3.37 -10.27 -1.93
N PHE A 53 -2.37 -9.39 -1.99
CA PHE A 53 -1.30 -9.52 -2.96
C PHE A 53 -0.47 -10.79 -2.74
N GLN A 54 -0.24 -11.19 -1.48
CA GLN A 54 0.34 -12.50 -1.17
C GLN A 54 -0.57 -13.66 -1.64
N LYS A 55 -1.87 -13.60 -1.33
CA LYS A 55 -2.87 -14.62 -1.74
C LYS A 55 -2.92 -14.77 -3.27
N TRP A 56 -2.78 -13.67 -4.00
CA TRP A 56 -2.83 -13.63 -5.47
C TRP A 56 -1.46 -13.80 -6.12
N ASN A 57 -0.41 -14.07 -5.32
CA ASN A 57 0.97 -14.20 -5.78
C ASN A 57 1.45 -13.02 -6.64
N ILE A 58 0.99 -11.82 -6.30
CA ILE A 58 1.37 -10.58 -6.98
C ILE A 58 2.75 -10.15 -6.46
N PRO A 59 3.74 -9.91 -7.34
CA PRO A 59 5.06 -9.46 -6.92
C PRO A 59 5.02 -7.97 -6.54
N TYR A 60 4.84 -7.70 -5.26
CA TYR A 60 4.88 -6.34 -4.70
C TYR A 60 5.98 -6.23 -3.63
N ASN A 61 6.59 -5.05 -3.53
CA ASN A 61 7.50 -4.71 -2.44
C ASN A 61 6.98 -3.41 -1.83
N ILE A 62 6.55 -3.45 -0.57
CA ILE A 62 6.24 -2.21 0.15
C ILE A 62 7.56 -1.66 0.64
N ALA A 63 7.93 -0.50 0.11
CA ALA A 63 9.01 0.26 0.71
C ALA A 63 8.64 0.55 2.17
N ARG A 64 9.37 -0.05 3.11
CA ARG A 64 9.26 0.31 4.52
C ARG A 64 9.78 1.74 4.61
N ARG A 65 8.88 2.69 4.88
CA ARG A 65 9.31 4.02 5.31
C ARG A 65 9.73 3.88 6.76
N VAL A 66 11.04 3.86 7.01
CA VAL A 66 11.55 4.04 8.36
C VAL A 66 11.35 5.51 8.68
N PHE A 67 10.48 5.78 9.66
CA PHE A 67 10.25 7.13 10.14
C PHE A 67 11.32 7.40 11.21
N THR A 68 12.44 7.99 10.80
CA THR A 68 13.49 8.38 11.76
C THR A 68 13.24 9.83 12.16
N ILE A 69 12.88 10.03 13.43
CA ILE A 69 12.80 11.36 14.04
C ILE A 69 14.16 11.62 14.67
N ASN A 70 14.86 12.67 14.23
CA ASN A 70 16.02 13.15 14.98
C ASN A 70 15.51 13.89 16.22
N GLU A 71 15.54 13.24 17.39
CA GLU A 71 15.05 13.80 18.66
C GLU A 71 15.76 15.11 19.06
N THR A 72 16.94 15.38 18.49
CA THR A 72 17.75 16.58 18.78
C THR A 72 17.37 17.80 17.93
N THR A 73 16.88 17.62 16.70
CA THR A 73 16.53 18.72 15.78
C THR A 73 15.05 18.81 15.45
N GLY A 74 14.26 17.79 15.80
CA GLY A 74 12.85 17.69 15.41
C GLY A 74 12.65 17.44 13.90
N GLU A 75 13.73 17.24 13.15
CA GLU A 75 13.68 16.99 11.72
C GLU A 75 13.26 15.55 11.44
N SER A 76 12.24 15.39 10.61
CA SER A 76 11.80 14.09 10.10
C SER A 76 12.46 13.81 8.77
N HIS A 77 13.24 12.73 8.70
CA HIS A 77 13.85 12.27 7.46
C HIS A 77 13.13 11.02 6.94
N TYR A 78 12.93 10.95 5.63
CA TYR A 78 12.30 9.82 4.96
C TYR A 78 13.39 8.96 4.31
N GLU A 79 13.61 7.77 4.85
CA GLU A 79 14.45 6.76 4.18
C GLU A 79 13.58 5.62 3.66
N THR A 80 13.87 5.23 2.42
CA THR A 80 13.18 4.14 1.73
C THR A 80 14.06 2.90 1.88
N GLU A 81 13.77 2.03 2.85
CA GLU A 81 14.50 0.75 2.95
C GLU A 81 14.02 -0.17 1.83
N GLN A 82 14.91 -0.45 0.87
CA GLN A 82 14.75 -1.57 -0.04
C GLN A 82 15.21 -2.85 0.68
N SER A 83 14.28 -3.75 1.01
CA SER A 83 14.62 -5.10 1.45
C SER A 83 15.43 -5.80 0.34
N ARG A 84 16.67 -6.17 0.67
CA ARG A 84 17.60 -6.94 -0.17
C ARG A 84 17.18 -8.39 -0.33
#